data_AF-A0A1F9K4R8-F1
#
_entry.id   AF-A0A1F9K4R8-F1
#
_cell.length_a   1.000
_cell.length_b   1.000
_cell.length_c   1.000
_cell.angle_alpha   90.00
_cell.angle_beta   90.00
_cell.angle_gamma   90.00
#
_symmetry.space_group_name_H-M   'P 1'
#
loop_
_entity.id
_entity.type
_entity.pdbx_description
1 polymer ?
#
loop_
_entity_poly.entity_id
_entity_poly.type
_entity_poly.pdbx_seq_one_letter_code
_entity_poly.pdbx_strand_id
1 'polypeptide(L)'
;MHETVEELDHQGSPHALLIDPRPDTGIKRLGILSGSFNPPTEAHIELAVRARESYRLDRVFFLISRVTIDKEESEGLALEDRLLLLSRLAGELGWASVAITNRGLYYEQAVAVRSLMGRQARIFFLVGMDKVAQILDPRYYQNRDQALVVLFIEAQLIVASRGDRGEADLRELLQREENQNYADRVYFLTMPAETRELASSAIRAAIARGEPPAGQLPEMVATFISETGAFRPTYETRRRLLEGLYALGEWGKDRADLRKVVALAGEETERGRRLRAILSSPVSSMELKDFLDAL
;
A
#
# COMPACT_ATOMS: atom_id res chain seq x y z
N MET A 1 -13.61 5.04 4.03
CA MET A 1 -12.14 4.80 4.04
C MET A 1 -11.61 4.77 5.46
N HIS A 2 -11.58 5.89 6.21
CA HIS A 2 -11.03 5.87 7.58
C HIS A 2 -11.75 4.91 8.53
N GLU A 3 -13.08 4.89 8.55
CA GLU A 3 -13.85 3.91 9.34
C GLU A 3 -13.50 2.46 8.97
N THR A 4 -13.40 2.18 7.68
CA THR A 4 -12.97 0.88 7.15
C THR A 4 -11.57 0.49 7.64
N VAL A 5 -10.68 1.46 7.84
CA VAL A 5 -9.34 1.22 8.40
C VAL A 5 -9.42 0.92 9.90
N GLU A 6 -10.27 1.62 10.65
CA GLU A 6 -10.43 1.40 12.09
C GLU A 6 -11.15 0.10 12.43
N GLU A 7 -12.08 -0.35 11.60
CA GLU A 7 -12.75 -1.66 11.72
C GLU A 7 -11.77 -2.86 11.63
N LEU A 8 -10.58 -2.67 11.05
CA LEU A 8 -9.55 -3.70 10.97
C LEU A 8 -8.79 -3.82 12.27
N ASP A 9 -9.31 -4.63 13.19
CA ASP A 9 -8.62 -5.01 14.42
C ASP A 9 -7.23 -5.61 14.11
N HIS A 10 -6.17 -4.92 14.54
CA HIS A 10 -4.79 -5.33 14.32
C HIS A 10 -4.36 -6.54 15.16
N GLN A 11 -5.12 -6.89 16.20
CA GLN A 11 -4.88 -8.06 17.06
C GLN A 11 -5.80 -9.24 16.70
N GLY A 12 -6.94 -8.95 16.07
CA GLY A 12 -7.94 -9.92 15.60
C GLY A 12 -7.43 -10.81 14.47
N SER A 13 -8.14 -11.89 14.15
CA SER A 13 -7.76 -12.87 13.12
C SER A 13 -7.47 -12.25 11.74
N PRO A 14 -6.71 -12.94 10.85
CA PRO A 14 -6.43 -12.41 9.52
C PRO A 14 -7.69 -12.00 8.76
N HIS A 15 -7.78 -10.72 8.44
CA HIS A 15 -8.95 -10.11 7.83
C HIS A 15 -8.53 -9.08 6.77
N ALA A 16 -9.34 -8.96 5.73
CA ALA A 16 -9.14 -8.00 4.65
C ALA A 16 -10.47 -7.38 4.24
N LEU A 17 -10.44 -6.07 3.97
CA LEU A 17 -11.57 -5.28 3.53
C LEU A 17 -11.28 -4.66 2.17
N LEU A 18 -12.31 -4.56 1.33
CA LEU A 18 -12.24 -3.77 0.09
C LEU A 18 -12.50 -2.31 0.40
N ILE A 19 -11.68 -1.44 -0.18
CA ILE A 19 -11.81 0.01 -0.02
C ILE A 19 -12.79 0.59 -1.04
N ASP A 20 -12.70 0.15 -2.29
CA ASP A 20 -13.68 0.49 -3.32
C ASP A 20 -14.39 -0.78 -3.78
N PRO A 21 -15.72 -0.77 -3.92
CA PRO A 21 -16.41 -1.90 -4.51
C PRO A 21 -16.05 -1.98 -6.00
N ARG A 22 -15.44 -3.11 -6.38
CA ARG A 22 -16.02 -4.07 -7.33
C ARG A 22 -15.14 -5.31 -7.52
N PRO A 23 -15.51 -6.45 -6.96
CA PRO A 23 -15.30 -7.72 -7.61
C PRO A 23 -16.62 -8.16 -8.24
N ASP A 24 -16.69 -8.21 -9.57
CA ASP A 24 -17.77 -8.92 -10.25
C ASP A 24 -17.86 -10.36 -9.74
N THR A 25 -19.07 -10.91 -9.72
CA THR A 25 -19.25 -12.35 -9.53
C THR A 25 -18.53 -13.07 -10.66
N GLY A 26 -17.48 -13.84 -10.36
CA GLY A 26 -16.82 -14.69 -11.36
C GLY A 26 -15.31 -14.56 -11.49
N ILE A 27 -14.62 -13.77 -10.66
CA ILE A 27 -13.15 -13.75 -10.63
C ILE A 27 -12.61 -15.16 -10.37
N LYS A 28 -11.87 -15.71 -11.33
CA LYS A 28 -11.23 -17.03 -11.27
C LYS A 28 -9.74 -16.94 -11.01
N ARG A 29 -9.09 -15.83 -11.41
CA ARG A 29 -7.64 -15.60 -11.25
C ARG A 29 -7.41 -14.19 -10.73
N LEU A 30 -6.97 -14.10 -9.48
CA LEU A 30 -6.77 -12.84 -8.78
C LEU A 30 -5.27 -12.62 -8.53
N GLY A 31 -4.75 -11.49 -9.00
CA GLY A 31 -3.44 -10.99 -8.60
C GLY A 31 -3.54 -10.16 -7.32
N ILE A 32 -2.58 -10.29 -6.42
CA ILE A 32 -2.45 -9.46 -5.22
C ILE A 32 -1.07 -8.82 -5.24
N LEU A 33 -1.01 -7.52 -5.47
CA LEU A 33 0.22 -6.75 -5.28
C LEU A 33 0.18 -6.14 -3.87
N SER A 34 0.92 -6.75 -2.96
CA SER A 34 1.01 -6.30 -1.56
C SER A 34 2.21 -5.37 -1.39
N GLY A 35 1.99 -4.19 -0.82
CA GLY A 35 3.04 -3.17 -0.69
C GLY A 35 2.65 -2.02 0.21
N SER A 36 3.64 -1.22 0.61
CA SER A 36 3.38 0.00 1.39
C SER A 36 2.94 1.17 0.51
N PHE A 37 3.21 1.13 -0.81
CA PHE A 37 2.83 2.15 -1.80
C PHE A 37 3.06 3.58 -1.30
N ASN A 38 4.30 3.84 -0.88
CA ASN A 38 4.67 5.09 -0.22
C ASN A 38 5.77 5.86 -1.00
N PRO A 39 5.48 6.41 -2.19
CA PRO A 39 4.19 6.41 -2.90
C PRO A 39 4.02 5.19 -3.84
N PRO A 40 2.83 4.97 -4.45
CA PRO A 40 2.70 4.11 -5.63
C PRO A 40 3.58 4.66 -6.76
N THR A 41 4.15 3.78 -7.58
CA THR A 41 5.15 4.13 -8.60
C THR A 41 4.86 3.40 -9.91
N GLU A 42 5.49 3.82 -11.00
CA GLU A 42 5.33 3.16 -12.31
C GLU A 42 5.72 1.68 -12.28
N ALA A 43 6.69 1.27 -11.46
CA ALA A 43 7.03 -0.14 -11.32
C ALA A 43 5.92 -0.98 -10.68
N HIS A 44 5.12 -0.40 -9.79
CA HIS A 44 3.95 -1.12 -9.26
C HIS A 44 2.89 -1.31 -10.36
N ILE A 45 2.68 -0.29 -11.19
CA ILE A 45 1.72 -0.35 -12.30
C ILE A 45 2.18 -1.34 -13.37
N GLU A 46 3.43 -1.23 -13.81
CA GLU A 46 4.04 -2.13 -14.79
C GLU A 46 3.98 -3.59 -14.31
N LEU A 47 4.26 -3.85 -13.03
CA LEU A 47 4.17 -5.19 -12.45
C LEU A 47 2.73 -5.71 -12.51
N ALA A 48 1.75 -4.91 -12.10
CA ALA A 48 0.34 -5.29 -12.14
C ALA A 48 -0.13 -5.57 -13.57
N VAL A 49 0.22 -4.71 -14.54
CA VAL A 49 -0.11 -4.86 -15.96
C VAL A 49 0.50 -6.14 -16.53
N ARG A 50 1.82 -6.31 -16.40
CA ARG A 50 2.55 -7.45 -16.95
C ARG A 50 2.07 -8.78 -16.37
N ALA A 51 1.87 -8.83 -15.06
CA ALA A 51 1.36 -10.02 -14.40
C ALA A 51 -0.05 -10.34 -14.89
N ARG A 52 -0.93 -9.33 -14.99
CA ARG A 52 -2.28 -9.51 -15.51
C ARG A 52 -2.28 -10.09 -16.91
N GLU A 53 -1.49 -9.54 -17.81
CA GLU A 53 -1.44 -9.97 -19.21
C GLU A 53 -0.82 -11.36 -19.37
N SER A 54 0.34 -11.57 -18.75
CA SER A 54 1.12 -12.81 -18.90
C SER A 54 0.47 -14.00 -18.20
N TYR A 55 -0.19 -13.77 -17.07
CA TYR A 55 -0.84 -14.80 -16.27
C TYR A 55 -2.36 -14.81 -16.39
N ARG A 56 -2.92 -14.01 -17.31
CA ARG A 56 -4.37 -13.89 -17.57
C ARG A 56 -5.16 -13.71 -16.28
N LEU A 57 -4.77 -12.73 -15.47
CA LEU A 57 -5.47 -12.41 -14.23
C LEU A 57 -6.74 -11.62 -14.60
N ASP A 58 -7.85 -11.94 -13.95
CA ASP A 58 -9.11 -11.24 -14.20
C ASP A 58 -9.08 -9.85 -13.56
N ARG A 59 -8.46 -9.78 -12.37
CA ARG A 59 -8.34 -8.57 -11.56
C ARG A 59 -7.04 -8.58 -10.76
N VAL A 60 -6.54 -7.39 -10.42
CA VAL A 60 -5.41 -7.21 -9.49
C VAL A 60 -5.88 -6.38 -8.31
N PHE A 61 -5.59 -6.83 -7.09
CA PHE A 61 -5.77 -6.02 -5.88
C PHE A 61 -4.43 -5.39 -5.50
N PHE A 62 -4.43 -4.07 -5.35
CA PHE A 62 -3.40 -3.39 -4.57
C PHE A 62 -3.76 -3.54 -3.09
N LEU A 63 -2.91 -4.24 -2.34
CA LEU A 63 -3.16 -4.59 -0.95
C LEU A 63 -2.21 -3.84 -0.02
N ILE A 64 -2.75 -3.03 0.89
CA ILE A 64 -1.97 -2.41 1.98
C ILE A 64 -2.15 -3.21 3.27
N SER A 65 -1.05 -3.41 4.01
CA SER A 65 -1.08 -3.97 5.38
C SER A 65 -1.07 -2.85 6.42
N ARG A 66 -1.97 -2.92 7.41
CA ARG A 66 -1.97 -2.02 8.60
C ARG A 66 -0.74 -2.30 9.49
N VAL A 67 -0.32 -3.57 9.57
CA VAL A 67 0.88 -4.01 10.31
C VAL A 67 1.99 -4.33 9.31
N THR A 68 3.16 -3.69 9.45
CA THR A 68 4.35 -3.98 8.65
C THR A 68 5.37 -4.79 9.47
N ILE A 69 5.99 -5.80 8.86
CA ILE A 69 6.88 -6.75 9.55
C ILE A 69 8.17 -6.07 10.07
N ASP A 70 8.75 -5.15 9.29
CA ASP A 70 10.05 -4.55 9.60
C ASP A 70 9.95 -3.14 10.22
N LYS A 71 8.80 -2.79 10.82
CA LYS A 71 8.52 -1.43 11.32
C LYS A 71 8.93 -0.39 10.26
N GLU A 72 8.30 -0.44 9.08
CA GLU A 72 8.37 0.73 8.20
C GLU A 72 7.66 1.84 8.97
N GLU A 73 8.45 2.65 9.69
CA GLU A 73 7.95 3.83 10.37
C GLU A 73 7.15 4.65 9.36
N SER A 74 6.13 5.33 9.88
CA SER A 74 5.15 6.17 9.21
C SER A 74 5.74 7.38 8.46
N GLU A 75 6.96 7.27 7.96
CA GLU A 75 7.63 8.29 7.19
C GLU A 75 7.06 8.32 5.76
N GLY A 76 6.41 9.42 5.43
CA GLY A 76 5.85 9.64 4.09
C GLY A 76 4.35 9.86 4.13
N LEU A 77 3.64 9.22 3.19
CA LEU A 77 2.21 9.41 3.02
C LEU A 77 1.40 8.75 4.14
N ALA A 78 0.41 9.48 4.65
CA ALA A 78 -0.63 8.92 5.50
C ALA A 78 -1.30 7.72 4.82
N LEU A 79 -1.75 6.73 5.61
CA LEU A 79 -2.38 5.53 5.08
C LEU A 79 -3.58 5.88 4.18
N GLU A 80 -4.39 6.84 4.58
CA GLU A 80 -5.57 7.28 3.86
C GLU A 80 -5.21 7.96 2.54
N ASP A 81 -4.14 8.73 2.50
CA ASP A 81 -3.64 9.33 1.25
C ASP A 81 -3.10 8.23 0.31
N ARG A 82 -2.42 7.20 0.83
CA ARG A 82 -1.98 6.05 0.01
C ARG A 82 -3.17 5.29 -0.56
N LEU A 83 -4.18 5.01 0.25
CA LEU A 83 -5.40 4.36 -0.21
C LEU A 83 -6.14 5.23 -1.24
N LEU A 84 -6.23 6.55 -1.03
CA LEU A 84 -6.84 7.48 -1.97
C LEU A 84 -6.14 7.46 -3.33
N LEU A 85 -4.81 7.47 -3.34
CA LEU A 85 -4.01 7.40 -4.57
C LEU A 85 -4.26 6.07 -5.30
N LEU A 86 -4.22 4.95 -4.58
CA LEU A 86 -4.49 3.63 -5.15
C LEU A 86 -5.92 3.49 -5.67
N SER A 87 -6.91 4.06 -4.98
CA SER A 87 -8.31 4.05 -5.39
C SER A 87 -8.51 4.77 -6.73
N ARG A 88 -7.87 5.93 -6.89
CA ARG A 88 -7.88 6.68 -8.16
C ARG A 88 -7.20 5.89 -9.28
N LEU A 89 -6.00 5.36 -9.02
CA LEU A 89 -5.28 4.50 -9.98
C LEU A 89 -6.11 3.28 -10.38
N ALA A 90 -6.72 2.60 -9.42
CA ALA A 90 -7.56 1.43 -9.68
C ALA A 90 -8.78 1.78 -10.56
N GLY A 91 -9.39 2.96 -10.32
CA GLY A 91 -10.46 3.51 -11.14
C GLY A 91 -10.03 3.77 -12.60
N GLU A 92 -8.85 4.37 -12.81
CA GLU A 92 -8.29 4.61 -14.14
C GLU A 92 -7.97 3.31 -14.89
N LEU A 93 -7.44 2.30 -14.19
CA LEU A 93 -7.12 1.00 -14.78
C LEU A 93 -8.38 0.19 -15.12
N GLY A 94 -9.46 0.32 -14.35
CA GLY A 94 -10.74 -0.38 -14.56
C GLY A 94 -10.73 -1.89 -14.25
N TRP A 95 -9.56 -2.54 -14.28
CA TRP A 95 -9.35 -3.96 -13.94
C TRP A 95 -8.65 -4.18 -12.60
N ALA A 96 -8.48 -3.13 -11.78
CA ALA A 96 -7.87 -3.22 -10.46
C ALA A 96 -8.84 -2.80 -9.33
N SER A 97 -8.56 -3.27 -8.11
CA SER A 97 -9.24 -2.85 -6.87
C SER A 97 -8.21 -2.57 -5.78
N VAL A 98 -8.67 -1.91 -4.72
CA VAL A 98 -7.88 -1.66 -3.52
C VAL A 98 -8.45 -2.45 -2.35
N ALA A 99 -7.57 -3.12 -1.63
CA ALA A 99 -7.88 -3.81 -0.40
C ALA A 99 -6.90 -3.39 0.70
N ILE A 100 -7.34 -3.55 1.94
CA ILE A 100 -6.50 -3.39 3.13
C ILE A 100 -6.62 -4.63 4.01
N THR A 101 -5.54 -5.01 4.68
CA THR A 101 -5.50 -6.13 5.62
C THR A 101 -4.84 -5.76 6.94
N ASN A 102 -5.24 -6.41 8.02
CA ASN A 102 -4.64 -6.24 9.34
C ASN A 102 -3.32 -7.02 9.51
N ARG A 103 -2.86 -7.79 8.51
CA ARG A 103 -1.69 -8.69 8.63
C ARG A 103 -0.53 -8.35 7.71
N GLY A 104 0.68 -8.50 8.24
CA GLY A 104 1.93 -8.21 7.51
C GLY A 104 2.53 -9.41 6.79
N LEU A 105 2.40 -10.63 7.33
CA LEU A 105 2.99 -11.83 6.74
C LEU A 105 2.12 -12.37 5.61
N TYR A 106 2.76 -12.77 4.50
CA TYR A 106 2.06 -13.18 3.28
C TYR A 106 1.11 -14.36 3.48
N TYR A 107 1.44 -15.32 4.37
CA TYR A 107 0.53 -16.44 4.65
C TYR A 107 -0.75 -15.97 5.34
N GLU A 108 -0.66 -14.99 6.24
CA GLU A 108 -1.83 -14.40 6.90
C GLU A 108 -2.64 -13.56 5.91
N GLN A 109 -1.97 -12.80 5.04
CA GLN A 109 -2.62 -12.06 3.96
C GLN A 109 -3.37 -13.01 3.02
N ALA A 110 -2.80 -14.18 2.70
CA ALA A 110 -3.44 -15.20 1.88
C ALA A 110 -4.76 -15.68 2.50
N VAL A 111 -4.76 -15.96 3.81
CA VAL A 111 -5.97 -16.33 4.58
C VAL A 111 -7.00 -15.21 4.59
N ALA A 112 -6.56 -13.96 4.81
CA ALA A 112 -7.42 -12.79 4.83
C ALA A 112 -8.12 -12.57 3.47
N VAL A 113 -7.36 -12.58 2.37
CA VAL A 113 -7.88 -12.43 1.01
C VAL A 113 -8.74 -13.63 0.60
N ARG A 114 -8.38 -14.86 1.00
CA ARG A 114 -9.21 -16.04 0.76
C ARG A 114 -10.60 -15.89 1.37
N SER A 115 -10.67 -15.36 2.60
CA SER A 115 -11.94 -15.12 3.29
C SER A 115 -12.80 -14.09 2.55
N LEU A 116 -12.16 -13.07 1.97
CA LEU A 116 -12.83 -12.04 1.16
C LEU A 116 -13.36 -12.57 -0.18
N MET A 117 -12.61 -13.46 -0.86
CA MET A 117 -12.90 -13.90 -2.23
C MET A 117 -13.64 -15.25 -2.32
N GLY A 118 -13.68 -16.01 -1.23
CA GLY A 118 -14.15 -17.39 -1.23
C GLY A 118 -13.21 -18.35 -1.94
N ARG A 119 -13.62 -19.62 -2.07
CA ARG A 119 -12.74 -20.73 -2.52
C ARG A 119 -12.57 -20.87 -4.03
N GLN A 120 -13.27 -20.08 -4.85
CA GLN A 120 -13.30 -20.29 -6.30
C GLN A 120 -12.13 -19.63 -7.04
N ALA A 121 -11.55 -18.56 -6.50
CA ALA A 121 -10.48 -17.82 -7.15
C ALA A 121 -9.10 -18.46 -6.87
N ARG A 122 -8.28 -18.63 -7.91
CA ARG A 122 -6.84 -18.84 -7.75
C ARG A 122 -6.18 -17.52 -7.42
N ILE A 123 -5.43 -17.47 -6.33
CA ILE A 123 -4.77 -16.26 -5.82
C ILE A 123 -3.29 -16.31 -6.19
N PHE A 124 -2.76 -15.22 -6.71
CA PHE A 124 -1.36 -15.04 -7.07
C PHE A 124 -0.83 -13.78 -6.40
N PHE A 125 0.12 -13.90 -5.46
CA PHE A 125 0.85 -12.74 -4.97
C PHE A 125 1.90 -12.31 -5.98
N LEU A 126 1.90 -11.02 -6.32
CA LEU A 126 2.87 -10.38 -7.19
C LEU A 126 3.97 -9.81 -6.31
N VAL A 127 5.18 -10.36 -6.41
CA VAL A 127 6.29 -10.03 -5.50
C VAL A 127 7.58 -9.84 -6.29
N GLY A 128 8.51 -9.04 -5.77
CA GLY A 128 9.87 -8.94 -6.33
C GLY A 128 10.83 -9.99 -5.77
N MET A 129 12.01 -10.12 -6.39
CA MET A 129 13.08 -11.02 -5.96
C MET A 129 13.48 -10.91 -4.47
N ASP A 130 13.50 -9.70 -3.91
CA ASP A 130 13.85 -9.51 -2.50
C ASP A 130 12.73 -10.00 -1.58
N LYS A 131 11.47 -9.85 -2.02
CA LYS A 131 10.31 -10.20 -1.22
C LYS A 131 10.07 -11.70 -1.21
N VAL A 132 10.32 -12.42 -2.32
CA VAL A 132 10.28 -13.90 -2.28
C VAL A 132 11.38 -14.46 -1.39
N ALA A 133 12.58 -13.87 -1.40
CA ALA A 133 13.64 -14.26 -0.48
C ALA A 133 13.22 -14.04 0.98
N GLN A 134 12.57 -12.90 1.28
CA GLN A 134 12.00 -12.61 2.60
C GLN A 134 10.92 -13.62 3.02
N ILE A 135 9.98 -13.94 2.12
CA ILE A 135 8.88 -14.89 2.38
C ILE A 135 9.43 -16.28 2.70
N LEU A 136 10.53 -16.68 2.06
CA LEU A 136 11.13 -18.00 2.28
C LEU A 136 12.14 -18.00 3.45
N ASP A 137 12.41 -16.88 4.10
CA ASP A 137 13.42 -16.80 5.16
C ASP A 137 12.81 -17.20 6.53
N PRO A 138 13.36 -18.23 7.22
CA PRO A 138 12.86 -18.68 8.52
C PRO A 138 12.81 -17.60 9.60
N ARG A 139 13.63 -16.55 9.52
CA ARG A 139 13.72 -15.54 10.58
C ARG A 139 12.42 -14.76 10.83
N TYR A 140 11.49 -14.77 9.88
CA TYR A 140 10.20 -14.08 9.97
C TYR A 140 9.08 -14.92 10.57
N TYR A 141 9.38 -16.17 10.93
CA TYR A 141 8.38 -17.13 11.36
C TYR A 141 8.78 -17.79 12.67
N GLN A 142 7.79 -18.00 13.55
CA GLN A 142 7.95 -18.93 14.66
C GLN A 142 8.05 -20.37 14.15
N ASN A 143 7.20 -20.72 13.17
CA ASN A 143 7.24 -21.98 12.44
C ASN A 143 7.06 -21.70 10.95
N ARG A 144 8.18 -21.69 10.24
CA ARG A 144 8.24 -21.38 8.81
C ARG A 144 7.46 -22.38 7.96
N ASP A 145 7.68 -23.67 8.18
CA ASP A 145 7.11 -24.71 7.31
C ASP A 145 5.58 -24.74 7.42
N GLN A 146 5.05 -24.58 8.63
CA GLN A 146 3.61 -24.43 8.83
C GLN A 146 3.06 -23.19 8.11
N ALA A 147 3.75 -22.05 8.20
CA ALA A 147 3.34 -20.82 7.54
C ALA A 147 3.37 -20.94 6.01
N LEU A 148 4.41 -21.55 5.44
CA LEU A 148 4.53 -21.75 4.00
C LEU A 148 3.51 -22.77 3.47
N VAL A 149 3.21 -23.84 4.22
CA VAL A 149 2.12 -24.75 3.87
C VAL A 149 0.79 -23.99 3.78
N VAL A 150 0.47 -23.13 4.74
CA VAL A 150 -0.74 -22.30 4.69
C VAL A 150 -0.72 -21.35 3.49
N LEU A 151 0.40 -20.65 3.27
CA LEU A 151 0.55 -19.74 2.12
C LEU A 151 0.28 -20.45 0.80
N PHE A 152 0.92 -21.60 0.56
CA PHE A 152 0.85 -22.29 -0.71
C PHE A 152 -0.41 -23.16 -0.88
N ILE A 153 -1.16 -23.46 0.19
CA ILE A 153 -2.53 -23.96 0.07
C ILE A 153 -3.44 -22.85 -0.48
N GLU A 154 -3.27 -21.62 0.02
CA GLU A 154 -4.19 -20.52 -0.29
C GLU A 154 -3.83 -19.74 -1.56
N ALA A 155 -2.54 -19.65 -1.90
CA ALA A 155 -2.04 -18.80 -2.96
C ALA A 155 -0.82 -19.40 -3.69
N GLN A 156 -0.43 -18.72 -4.76
CA GLN A 156 0.77 -18.96 -5.56
C GLN A 156 1.56 -17.65 -5.65
N LEU A 157 2.83 -17.71 -6.05
CA LEU A 157 3.66 -16.51 -6.20
C LEU A 157 4.00 -16.28 -7.69
N ILE A 158 3.93 -15.03 -8.13
CA ILE A 158 4.52 -14.56 -9.39
C ILE A 158 5.65 -13.60 -8.99
N VAL A 159 6.87 -14.01 -9.26
CA VAL A 159 8.09 -13.31 -8.85
C VAL A 159 8.64 -12.51 -10.02
N ALA A 160 8.64 -11.20 -9.85
CA ALA A 160 9.19 -10.24 -10.80
C ALA A 160 10.71 -10.11 -10.65
N SER A 161 11.43 -10.07 -11.78
CA SER A 161 12.85 -9.71 -11.80
C SER A 161 13.09 -8.33 -11.18
N ARG A 162 14.23 -8.15 -10.50
CA ARG A 162 14.59 -6.89 -9.84
C ARG A 162 16.10 -6.68 -9.86
N GLY A 163 16.55 -5.49 -10.22
CA GLY A 163 17.98 -5.28 -10.46
C GLY A 163 18.49 -6.31 -11.47
N ASP A 164 19.69 -6.82 -11.25
CA ASP A 164 20.27 -7.90 -12.06
C ASP A 164 19.75 -9.30 -11.72
N ARG A 165 18.89 -9.44 -10.70
CA ARG A 165 18.34 -10.73 -10.28
C ARG A 165 17.17 -11.12 -11.17
N GLY A 166 17.26 -12.31 -11.77
CA GLY A 166 16.30 -12.85 -12.72
C GLY A 166 15.87 -14.28 -12.43
N GLU A 167 15.49 -15.00 -13.49
CA GLU A 167 14.92 -16.35 -13.37
C GLU A 167 15.93 -17.36 -12.83
N ALA A 168 17.21 -17.21 -13.19
CA ALA A 168 18.27 -18.09 -12.72
C ALA A 168 18.42 -18.01 -11.19
N ASP A 169 18.45 -16.79 -10.64
CA ASP A 169 18.50 -16.56 -9.20
C ASP A 169 17.29 -17.15 -8.48
N LEU A 170 16.09 -17.02 -9.07
CA LEU A 170 14.88 -17.60 -8.50
C LEU A 170 14.96 -19.13 -8.50
N ARG A 171 15.43 -19.72 -9.59
CA ARG A 171 15.60 -21.17 -9.71
C ARG A 171 16.58 -21.70 -8.68
N GLU A 172 17.71 -21.03 -8.48
CA GLU A 172 18.69 -21.38 -7.45
C GLU A 172 18.07 -21.31 -6.05
N LEU A 173 17.31 -20.25 -5.75
CA LEU A 173 16.61 -20.11 -4.47
C LEU A 173 15.63 -21.27 -4.22
N LEU A 174 14.88 -21.68 -5.25
CA LEU A 174 13.89 -22.75 -5.16
C LEU A 174 14.49 -24.16 -5.16
N GLN A 175 15.72 -24.34 -5.65
CA GLN A 175 16.42 -25.63 -5.63
C GLN A 175 16.99 -26.01 -4.26
N ARG A 176 16.99 -25.08 -3.29
CA ARG A 176 17.37 -25.38 -1.91
C ARG A 176 16.41 -26.40 -1.30
N GLU A 177 16.93 -27.32 -0.49
CA GLU A 177 16.17 -28.44 0.07
C GLU A 177 14.92 -27.98 0.84
N GLU A 178 15.03 -26.85 1.56
CA GLU A 178 13.96 -26.24 2.34
C GLU A 178 12.88 -25.53 1.50
N ASN A 179 13.10 -25.36 0.18
CA ASN A 179 12.24 -24.61 -0.74
C ASN A 179 11.66 -25.46 -1.87
N GLN A 180 12.31 -26.56 -2.24
CA GLN A 180 12.00 -27.35 -3.43
C GLN A 180 10.55 -27.83 -3.50
N ASN A 181 9.92 -28.08 -2.34
CA ASN A 181 8.53 -28.52 -2.24
C ASN A 181 7.50 -27.47 -2.68
N TYR A 182 7.92 -26.21 -2.84
CA TYR A 182 7.04 -25.10 -3.25
C TYR A 182 7.31 -24.61 -4.68
N ALA A 183 8.31 -25.19 -5.36
CA ALA A 183 8.78 -24.70 -6.66
C ALA A 183 7.67 -24.70 -7.74
N ASP A 184 6.72 -25.63 -7.70
CA ASP A 184 5.59 -25.74 -8.62
C ASP A 184 4.53 -24.63 -8.42
N ARG A 185 4.60 -23.89 -7.31
CA ARG A 185 3.69 -22.80 -6.95
C ARG A 185 4.30 -21.41 -7.13
N VAL A 186 5.53 -21.33 -7.62
CA VAL A 186 6.28 -20.09 -7.80
C VAL A 186 6.61 -19.92 -9.29
N TYR A 187 6.11 -18.84 -9.87
CA TYR A 187 6.29 -18.50 -11.28
C TYR A 187 7.17 -17.27 -11.43
N PHE A 188 7.77 -17.09 -12.60
CA PHE A 188 8.68 -15.96 -12.88
C PHE A 188 8.08 -14.96 -13.87
N LEU A 189 8.32 -13.67 -13.65
CA LEU A 189 7.91 -12.61 -14.55
C LEU A 189 9.09 -11.67 -14.82
N THR A 190 9.41 -11.47 -16.09
CA THR A 190 10.43 -10.49 -16.49
C THR A 190 9.85 -9.08 -16.49
N MET A 191 10.54 -8.15 -15.84
CA MET A 191 10.25 -6.72 -15.83
C MET A 191 11.16 -5.96 -16.79
N PRO A 192 10.68 -4.87 -17.42
CA PRO A 192 11.53 -3.98 -18.20
C PRO A 192 12.67 -3.36 -17.37
N ALA A 193 13.77 -3.02 -18.05
CA ALA A 193 14.95 -2.44 -17.39
C ALA A 193 14.65 -1.09 -16.73
N GLU A 194 13.72 -0.33 -17.30
CA GLU A 194 13.33 1.01 -16.88
C GLU A 194 12.59 1.00 -15.53
N THR A 195 11.89 -0.09 -15.20
CA THR A 195 11.04 -0.20 -14.02
C THR A 195 11.61 -1.13 -12.95
N ARG A 196 12.49 -2.08 -13.31
CA ARG A 196 13.07 -3.05 -12.36
C ARG A 196 14.00 -2.42 -11.29
N GLU A 197 14.49 -1.21 -11.50
CA GLU A 197 15.35 -0.45 -10.56
C GLU A 197 14.57 0.57 -9.71
N LEU A 198 13.30 0.79 -10.05
CA LEU A 198 12.51 1.86 -9.45
C LEU A 198 12.09 1.49 -8.02
N ALA A 199 12.37 2.36 -7.06
CA ALA A 199 12.01 2.16 -5.66
C ALA A 199 11.40 3.42 -5.04
N SER A 200 10.30 3.27 -4.31
CA SER A 200 9.65 4.38 -3.60
C SER A 200 10.61 5.10 -2.64
N SER A 201 11.52 4.38 -1.97
CA SER A 201 12.51 4.99 -1.07
C SER A 201 13.47 5.95 -1.79
N ALA A 202 13.92 5.59 -2.99
CA ALA A 202 14.77 6.46 -3.81
C ALA A 202 14.01 7.72 -4.25
N ILE A 203 12.74 7.57 -4.61
CA ILE A 203 11.85 8.69 -4.97
C ILE A 203 11.66 9.63 -3.78
N ARG A 204 11.38 9.10 -2.58
CA ARG A 204 11.28 9.91 -1.36
C ARG A 204 12.56 10.70 -1.08
N ALA A 205 13.72 10.03 -1.20
CA ALA A 205 15.01 10.67 -1.00
C ALA A 205 15.30 11.78 -2.02
N ALA A 206 14.92 11.59 -3.29
CA ALA A 206 15.05 12.61 -4.33
C ALA A 206 14.15 13.83 -4.05
N ILE A 207 12.88 13.60 -3.68
CA ILE A 207 11.93 14.67 -3.35
C ILE A 207 12.42 15.48 -2.14
N ALA A 208 12.98 14.82 -1.13
CA ALA A 208 13.55 15.48 0.05
C ALA A 208 14.75 16.38 -0.31
N ARG A 209 15.48 16.09 -1.40
CA ARG A 209 16.55 16.94 -1.95
C ARG A 209 16.04 18.03 -2.92
N GLY A 210 14.73 18.10 -3.17
CA GLY A 210 14.14 19.04 -4.13
C GLY A 210 14.23 18.59 -5.59
N GLU A 211 14.60 17.34 -5.85
CA GLU A 211 14.67 16.78 -7.19
C GLU A 211 13.27 16.30 -7.65
N PRO A 212 12.85 16.58 -8.90
CA PRO A 212 11.57 16.12 -9.41
C PRO A 212 11.59 14.61 -9.74
N PRO A 213 10.53 13.84 -9.40
CA PRO A 213 10.46 12.41 -9.69
C PRO A 213 9.99 12.12 -11.14
N ALA A 214 10.71 12.67 -12.13
CA ALA A 214 10.28 12.67 -13.52
C ALA A 214 10.19 11.25 -14.12
N GLY A 215 9.00 10.86 -14.60
CA GLY A 215 8.74 9.56 -15.24
C GLY A 215 8.74 8.35 -14.30
N GLN A 216 8.85 8.58 -12.99
CA GLN A 216 8.94 7.55 -11.96
C GLN A 216 7.59 7.26 -11.28
N LEU A 217 6.63 8.15 -11.47
CA LEU A 217 5.33 8.14 -10.81
C LEU A 217 4.23 8.35 -11.85
N PRO A 218 3.05 7.72 -11.65
CA PRO A 218 1.86 8.11 -12.38
C PRO A 218 1.60 9.60 -12.23
N GLU A 219 1.15 10.27 -13.29
CA GLU A 219 0.98 11.72 -13.32
C GLU A 219 0.10 12.22 -12.16
N MET A 220 -1.00 11.52 -11.88
CA MET A 220 -1.89 11.86 -10.77
C MET A 220 -1.21 11.76 -9.39
N VAL A 221 -0.22 10.87 -9.22
CA VAL A 221 0.57 10.73 -7.98
C VAL A 221 1.58 11.87 -7.87
N ALA A 222 2.26 12.21 -8.98
CA ALA A 222 3.19 13.33 -9.02
C ALA A 222 2.49 14.67 -8.69
N THR A 223 1.32 14.91 -9.28
CA THR A 223 0.48 16.08 -9.00
C THR A 223 0.08 16.13 -7.53
N PHE A 224 -0.38 15.01 -6.97
CA PHE A 224 -0.74 14.96 -5.55
C PHE A 224 0.43 15.31 -4.64
N ILE A 225 1.62 14.78 -4.91
CA ILE A 225 2.82 15.08 -4.11
C ILE A 225 3.17 16.56 -4.20
N SER A 226 3.09 17.15 -5.40
CA SER A 226 3.34 18.57 -5.62
C SER A 226 2.33 19.47 -4.89
N GLU A 227 1.03 19.15 -4.96
CA GLU A 227 -0.05 19.92 -4.32
C GLU A 227 -0.02 19.83 -2.79
N THR A 228 0.34 18.68 -2.25
CA THR A 228 0.30 18.43 -0.79
C THR A 228 1.63 18.66 -0.10
N GLY A 229 2.71 18.84 -0.86
CA GLY A 229 4.07 18.88 -0.33
C GLY A 229 4.50 17.55 0.31
N ALA A 230 3.90 16.42 -0.08
CA ALA A 230 4.25 15.11 0.44
C ALA A 230 5.76 14.85 0.38
N PHE A 231 6.28 14.16 1.41
CA PHE A 231 7.72 13.92 1.61
C PHE A 231 8.56 15.17 1.89
N ARG A 232 7.92 16.31 2.19
CA ARG A 232 8.56 17.51 2.74
C ARG A 232 8.00 17.79 4.14
N PRO A 233 8.71 18.56 4.98
CA PRO A 233 8.23 18.92 6.33
C PRO A 233 6.83 19.56 6.34
N THR A 234 6.44 20.23 5.26
CA THR A 234 5.12 20.87 5.10
C THR A 234 3.95 19.88 5.08
N TYR A 235 4.18 18.62 4.73
CA TYR A 235 3.13 17.60 4.68
C TYR A 235 2.61 17.22 6.08
N GLU A 236 3.42 17.42 7.12
CA GLU A 236 3.06 17.06 8.49
C GLU A 236 1.77 17.74 8.94
N THR A 237 1.56 19.00 8.54
CA THR A 237 0.31 19.74 8.83
C THR A 237 -0.92 19.03 8.27
N ARG A 238 -0.83 18.53 7.02
CA ARG A 238 -1.92 17.77 6.41
C ARG A 238 -2.18 16.47 7.17
N ARG A 239 -1.12 15.74 7.53
CA ARG A 239 -1.23 14.48 8.28
C ARG A 239 -1.94 14.70 9.62
N ARG A 240 -1.53 15.71 10.39
CA ARG A 240 -2.14 16.06 11.68
C ARG A 240 -3.58 16.52 11.53
N LEU A 241 -3.89 17.25 10.48
CA LEU A 241 -5.25 17.66 10.20
C LEU A 241 -6.13 16.45 9.89
N LEU A 242 -5.66 15.50 9.07
CA LEU A 242 -6.39 14.25 8.82
C LEU A 242 -6.64 13.49 10.13
N GLU A 243 -5.62 13.32 10.98
CA GLU A 243 -5.76 12.69 12.32
C GLU A 243 -6.86 13.37 13.16
N GLY A 244 -6.84 14.70 13.25
CA GLY A 244 -7.81 15.46 14.02
C GLY A 244 -9.24 15.41 13.46
N LEU A 245 -9.39 15.49 12.13
CA LEU A 245 -10.68 15.41 11.46
C LEU A 245 -11.32 14.02 11.63
N TYR A 246 -10.51 12.96 11.55
CA TYR A 246 -10.99 11.61 11.76
C TYR A 246 -11.44 11.35 13.20
N ALA A 247 -10.73 11.91 14.19
CA ALA A 247 -11.16 11.87 15.59
C ALA A 247 -12.52 12.58 15.83
N LEU A 248 -13.00 13.40 14.90
CA LEU A 248 -14.30 14.09 14.95
C LEU A 248 -15.44 13.34 14.22
N GLY A 249 -15.17 12.17 13.64
CA GLY A 249 -16.18 11.34 12.98
C GLY A 249 -16.92 12.05 11.84
N GLU A 250 -18.24 11.89 11.77
CA GLU A 250 -19.11 12.48 10.74
C GLU A 250 -18.94 14.01 10.62
N TRP A 251 -18.76 14.70 11.75
CA TRP A 251 -18.59 16.16 11.74
C TRP A 251 -17.35 16.58 10.94
N GLY A 252 -16.23 15.84 11.11
CA GLY A 252 -14.98 16.14 10.42
C GLY A 252 -15.06 15.88 8.91
N LYS A 253 -15.85 14.87 8.50
CA LYS A 253 -16.07 14.53 7.08
C LYS A 253 -16.85 15.61 6.33
N ASP A 254 -17.88 16.15 6.97
CA ASP A 254 -18.86 17.01 6.30
C ASP A 254 -18.46 18.49 6.22
N ARG A 255 -17.57 18.95 7.12
CA ARG A 255 -17.35 20.39 7.32
C ARG A 255 -15.95 20.91 7.01
N ALA A 256 -14.97 20.04 6.81
CA ALA A 256 -13.60 20.48 6.57
C ALA A 256 -13.26 20.53 5.08
N ASP A 257 -13.11 21.74 4.53
CA ASP A 257 -12.42 21.93 3.25
C ASP A 257 -10.91 21.78 3.49
N LEU A 258 -10.42 20.54 3.36
CA LEU A 258 -9.05 20.17 3.66
C LEU A 258 -8.03 21.05 2.93
N ARG A 259 -8.32 21.47 1.70
CA ARG A 259 -7.44 22.35 0.92
C ARG A 259 -7.35 23.74 1.55
N LYS A 260 -8.49 24.35 1.90
CA LYS A 260 -8.53 25.65 2.58
C LYS A 260 -7.85 25.61 3.94
N VAL A 261 -8.11 24.57 4.73
CA VAL A 261 -7.56 24.46 6.09
C VAL A 261 -6.05 24.24 6.05
N VAL A 262 -5.53 23.43 5.12
CA VAL A 262 -4.08 23.27 4.92
C VAL A 262 -3.44 24.59 4.42
N ALA A 263 -4.09 25.31 3.50
CA ALA A 263 -3.60 26.60 3.04
C ALA A 263 -3.51 27.61 4.19
N LEU A 264 -4.57 27.74 5.01
CA LEU A 264 -4.60 28.58 6.20
C LEU A 264 -3.48 28.21 7.18
N ALA A 265 -3.25 26.92 7.40
CA ALA A 265 -2.19 26.43 8.27
C ALA A 265 -0.78 26.73 7.74
N GLY A 266 -0.64 27.06 6.45
CA GLY A 266 0.62 27.54 5.84
C GLY A 266 0.85 29.04 5.95
N GLU A 267 -0.16 29.83 6.32
CA GLU A 267 -0.05 31.29 6.39
C GLU A 267 0.67 31.75 7.67
N GLU A 268 1.44 32.85 7.59
CA GLU A 268 2.05 33.52 8.76
C GLU A 268 1.09 34.51 9.46
N THR A 269 -0.21 34.21 9.42
CA THR A 269 -1.26 34.94 10.11
C THR A 269 -1.44 34.43 11.55
N GLU A 270 -2.11 35.21 12.40
CA GLU A 270 -2.46 34.76 13.76
C GLU A 270 -3.33 33.50 13.72
N ARG A 271 -4.28 33.43 12.78
CA ARG A 271 -5.13 32.26 12.56
C ARG A 271 -4.31 31.04 12.12
N GLY A 272 -3.38 31.22 11.18
CA GLY A 272 -2.47 30.15 10.75
C GLY A 272 -1.60 29.61 11.88
N ARG A 273 -1.01 30.50 12.69
CA ARG A 273 -0.23 30.11 13.88
C ARG A 273 -1.07 29.37 14.92
N ARG A 274 -2.29 29.83 15.19
CA ARG A 274 -3.22 29.16 16.12
C ARG A 274 -3.59 27.76 15.62
N LEU A 275 -3.90 27.61 14.33
CA LEU A 275 -4.19 26.30 13.73
C LEU A 275 -2.98 25.35 13.84
N ARG A 276 -1.76 25.83 13.54
CA ARG A 276 -0.53 25.02 13.73
C ARG A 276 -0.32 24.60 15.19
N ALA A 277 -0.66 25.45 16.16
CA ALA A 277 -0.59 25.11 17.58
C ALA A 277 -1.60 24.01 17.96
N ILE A 278 -2.84 24.09 17.47
CA ILE A 278 -3.87 23.05 17.68
C ILE A 278 -3.46 21.71 17.05
N LEU A 279 -2.84 21.76 15.88
CA LEU A 279 -2.34 20.59 15.15
C LEU A 279 -1.00 20.05 15.70
N SER A 280 -0.47 20.63 16.77
CA SER A 280 0.71 20.09 17.45
C SER A 280 0.39 18.74 18.13
N SER A 281 1.41 17.92 18.37
CA SER A 281 1.21 16.54 18.84
C SER A 281 1.06 16.49 20.37
N PRO A 282 -0.01 15.87 20.93
CA PRO A 282 -1.17 15.25 20.26
C PRO A 282 -2.26 16.27 19.85
N VAL A 283 -2.93 16.02 18.72
CA VAL A 283 -3.97 16.91 18.19
C VAL A 283 -5.20 16.92 19.10
N SER A 284 -5.59 18.11 19.58
CA SER A 284 -6.84 18.30 20.31
C SER A 284 -8.01 18.39 19.33
N SER A 285 -8.78 17.29 19.18
CA SER A 285 -9.93 17.26 18.27
C SER A 285 -11.01 18.29 18.64
N MET A 286 -11.23 18.52 19.95
CA MET A 286 -12.19 19.53 20.40
C MET A 286 -11.75 20.95 20.04
N GLU A 287 -10.49 21.32 20.29
CA GLU A 287 -9.98 22.64 19.91
C GLU A 287 -9.96 22.83 18.40
N LEU A 288 -9.65 21.76 17.64
CA LEU A 288 -9.74 21.78 16.18
C LEU A 288 -11.16 22.03 15.72
N LYS A 289 -12.14 21.33 16.31
CA LYS A 289 -13.55 21.53 16.02
C LYS A 289 -13.98 22.98 16.27
N ASP A 290 -13.68 23.51 17.46
CA ASP A 290 -14.04 24.89 17.83
C ASP A 290 -13.37 25.93 16.93
N PHE A 291 -12.13 25.69 16.52
CA PHE A 291 -11.43 26.55 15.58
C PHE A 291 -12.09 26.55 14.20
N LEU A 292 -12.43 25.37 13.68
CA LEU A 292 -13.03 25.20 12.37
C LEU A 292 -14.48 25.72 12.32
N ASP A 293 -15.27 25.57 13.39
CA ASP A 293 -16.61 26.18 13.51
C ASP A 293 -16.57 27.72 13.50
N ALA A 294 -15.41 28.32 13.81
CA ALA A 294 -15.20 29.77 13.84
C ALA A 294 -14.59 30.35 12.54
N LEU A 295 -14.29 29.51 11.54
CA LEU A 295 -13.79 29.93 10.21
C LEU A 295 -14.92 30.34 9.27
#